data_AF-A0AAC9L9P6-F1
#
_entry.id   AF-A0AAC9L9P6-F1
#
_cell.length_a   1.000
_cell.length_b   1.000
_cell.length_c   1.000
_cell.angle_alpha   90.00
_cell.angle_beta   90.00
_cell.angle_gamma   90.00
#
_symmetry.space_group_name_H-M   'P 1'
#
loop_
_entity.id
_entity.type
_entity.pdbx_description
1 polymer ?
#
loop_
_entity_poly.entity_id
_entity_poly.type
_entity_poly.pdbx_seq_one_letter_code
_entity_poly.pdbx_strand_id
1 'polypeptide(L)'
;MTAPSVGLPDGPYGVWRGQVFRVATAGPGRVVLTILAGDPVPPGFQARSSGRVVGKVATAELTERFSLSTYCLVDGERYLVTGEDDGRLRLSWTGKDVVRARELGLTVYERTGFFGSATQAQLTTLWQQRTETGRAEAVPGPDRSEAALRHAVATAVAASAAPPWRAVDVEFRQVGGHGELTCRSVDEDGTIRFFSPQAPVGQALTELRELSAETGRGAWLAAGLRIRPDGSLAGLAFDDETTWHSPPSAASLDAELARHPHPAGAVPLWWRALADGRAGPNH
;
A
#
# COMPACT_ATOMS: atom_id res chain seq x y z
N MET A 1 16.46 13.97 20.96
CA MET A 1 15.31 13.15 21.38
C MET A 1 14.83 12.42 20.13
N THR A 2 15.37 11.22 19.91
CA THR A 2 15.10 10.43 18.70
C THR A 2 13.66 9.95 18.77
N ALA A 3 12.84 10.27 17.76
CA ALA A 3 11.50 9.73 17.66
C ALA A 3 11.59 8.19 17.68
N PRO A 4 10.69 7.48 18.39
CA PRO A 4 10.66 6.02 18.28
C PRO A 4 10.49 5.67 16.80
N SER A 5 11.33 4.78 16.28
CA SER A 5 11.14 4.21 14.95
C SER A 5 9.79 3.50 14.95
N VAL A 6 8.76 4.19 14.45
CA VAL A 6 7.47 3.57 14.19
C VAL A 6 7.75 2.56 13.09
N GLY A 7 7.68 1.28 13.44
CA GLY A 7 7.90 0.21 12.47
C GLY A 7 6.97 0.38 11.28
N LEU A 8 7.40 -0.12 10.12
CA LEU A 8 6.66 -0.03 8.87
C LEU A 8 5.16 -0.34 9.03
N PRO A 9 4.29 0.29 8.23
CA PRO A 9 2.84 0.06 8.22
C PRO A 9 2.46 -1.35 7.72
N ASP A 10 3.37 -2.31 7.73
CA ASP A 10 3.19 -3.63 7.14
C ASP A 10 2.38 -4.54 8.06
N GLY A 11 1.63 -5.46 7.45
CA GLY A 11 0.81 -6.44 8.13
C GLY A 11 -0.68 -6.36 7.78
N PRO A 12 -1.54 -7.09 8.52
CA PRO A 12 -2.98 -7.16 8.25
C PRO A 12 -3.76 -5.96 8.80
N TYR A 13 -4.75 -5.55 8.01
CA TYR A 13 -5.67 -4.45 8.25
C TYR A 13 -7.10 -4.86 7.96
N GLY A 14 -8.04 -4.11 8.51
CA GLY A 14 -9.45 -4.26 8.21
C GLY A 14 -10.22 -2.95 8.38
N VAL A 15 -11.32 -2.85 7.64
CA VAL A 15 -12.26 -1.73 7.74
C VAL A 15 -13.44 -2.18 8.58
N TRP A 16 -13.73 -1.45 9.66
CA TRP A 16 -14.89 -1.67 10.52
C TRP A 16 -15.60 -0.34 10.73
N ARG A 17 -16.89 -0.29 10.37
CA ARG A 17 -17.71 0.94 10.45
C ARG A 17 -17.05 2.15 9.78
N GLY A 18 -16.47 1.94 8.59
CA GLY A 18 -15.84 3.00 7.80
C GLY A 18 -14.45 3.45 8.28
N GLN A 19 -13.92 2.91 9.38
CA GLN A 19 -12.59 3.23 9.89
C GLN A 19 -11.61 2.06 9.68
N VAL A 20 -10.34 2.40 9.43
CA VAL A 20 -9.26 1.43 9.19
C VAL A 20 -8.58 1.08 10.51
N PHE A 21 -8.32 -0.21 10.73
CA PHE A 21 -7.63 -0.70 11.90
C PHE A 21 -6.52 -1.68 11.51
N ARG A 22 -5.46 -1.74 12.33
CA ARG A 22 -4.58 -2.91 12.33
C ARG A 22 -5.33 -4.09 12.94
N VAL A 23 -5.20 -5.26 12.33
CA VAL A 23 -5.94 -6.47 12.71
C VAL A 23 -4.99 -7.51 13.29
N ALA A 24 -5.42 -8.24 14.31
CA ALA A 24 -4.75 -9.46 14.76
C ALA A 24 -5.78 -10.53 15.09
N THR A 25 -5.46 -11.81 14.87
CA THR A 25 -6.37 -12.92 15.22
C THR A 25 -6.55 -12.99 16.74
N ALA A 26 -7.80 -13.12 17.18
CA ALA A 26 -8.16 -13.23 18.60
C ALA A 26 -8.73 -14.61 18.99
N GLY A 27 -8.66 -15.58 18.07
CA GLY A 27 -9.32 -16.87 18.15
C GLY A 27 -10.26 -17.12 16.95
N PRO A 28 -10.97 -18.25 16.91
CA PRO A 28 -11.86 -18.58 15.81
C PRO A 28 -12.93 -17.50 15.57
N GLY A 29 -12.99 -16.97 14.35
CA GLY A 29 -14.00 -15.98 13.93
C GLY A 29 -13.92 -14.62 14.64
N ARG A 30 -12.84 -14.33 15.37
CA ARG A 30 -12.68 -13.09 16.14
C ARG A 30 -11.35 -12.43 15.82
N VAL A 31 -11.36 -11.10 15.83
CA VAL A 31 -10.17 -10.28 15.63
C VAL A 31 -10.06 -9.21 16.72
N VAL A 32 -8.82 -8.83 17.02
CA VAL A 32 -8.49 -7.61 17.74
C VAL A 32 -8.23 -6.51 16.73
N LEU A 33 -8.94 -5.40 16.87
CA LEU A 33 -8.72 -4.17 16.13
C LEU A 33 -7.84 -3.25 16.97
N THR A 34 -6.78 -2.71 16.37
CA THR A 34 -5.91 -1.70 16.99
C THR A 34 -6.06 -0.39 16.24
N ILE A 35 -6.35 0.68 16.98
CA ILE A 35 -6.54 2.03 16.44
C ILE A 35 -5.21 2.56 15.89
N LEU A 36 -5.28 3.26 14.76
CA LEU A 36 -4.12 3.94 14.17
C LEU A 36 -3.89 5.30 14.85
N ALA A 37 -2.64 5.77 14.84
CA ALA A 37 -2.32 7.02 15.51
C ALA A 37 -3.12 8.20 14.92
N GLY A 38 -3.78 8.97 15.78
CA GLY A 38 -4.60 10.13 15.38
C GLY A 38 -6.07 9.81 15.05
N ASP A 39 -6.44 8.54 14.92
CA ASP A 39 -7.82 8.15 14.61
C ASP A 39 -8.73 8.23 15.85
N PRO A 40 -10.04 8.48 15.64
CA PRO A 40 -11.01 8.51 16.73
C PRO A 40 -11.14 7.14 17.42
N VAL A 41 -11.43 7.16 18.72
CA VAL A 41 -11.63 5.95 19.53
C VAL A 41 -13.08 5.49 19.47
N PRO A 42 -13.38 4.31 18.90
CA PRO A 42 -14.75 3.82 18.89
C PRO A 42 -15.23 3.43 20.29
N PRO A 43 -16.55 3.53 20.56
CA PRO A 43 -17.12 3.08 21.84
C PRO A 43 -16.77 1.62 22.14
N GLY A 44 -16.37 1.35 23.39
CA GLY A 44 -16.02 0.01 23.87
C GLY A 44 -14.58 -0.43 23.62
N PHE A 45 -13.76 0.37 22.92
CA PHE A 45 -12.33 0.12 22.82
C PHE A 45 -11.62 0.49 24.12
N GLN A 46 -10.55 -0.24 24.45
CA GLN A 46 -9.84 -0.12 25.71
C GLN A 46 -8.35 0.11 25.48
N ALA A 47 -7.76 1.04 26.24
CA ALA A 47 -6.32 1.21 26.30
C ALA A 47 -5.65 -0.02 26.95
N ARG A 48 -4.52 -0.45 26.39
CA ARG A 48 -3.65 -1.49 26.95
C ARG A 48 -2.43 -0.85 27.60
N SER A 49 -1.75 -1.60 28.47
CA SER A 49 -0.48 -1.18 29.07
C SER A 49 0.58 -0.78 28.05
N SER A 50 0.51 -1.32 26.83
CA SER A 50 1.35 -0.95 25.68
C SER A 50 1.06 0.45 25.09
N GLY A 51 0.09 1.21 25.61
CA GLY A 51 -0.40 2.48 25.04
C GLY A 51 -1.35 2.31 23.84
N ARG A 52 -1.38 1.13 23.22
CA ARG A 52 -2.33 0.79 22.14
C ARG A 52 -3.77 0.76 22.65
N VAL A 53 -4.69 1.30 21.86
CA VAL A 53 -6.13 1.21 22.10
C VAL A 53 -6.71 0.12 21.19
N VAL A 54 -7.45 -0.82 21.78
CA VAL A 54 -7.93 -2.01 21.06
C VAL A 54 -9.39 -2.37 21.35
N GLY A 55 -10.04 -2.99 20.37
CA GLY A 55 -11.38 -3.55 20.47
C GLY A 55 -11.43 -4.97 19.92
N LYS A 56 -12.42 -5.76 20.33
CA LYS A 56 -12.63 -7.12 19.80
C LYS A 56 -13.96 -7.17 19.05
N VAL A 57 -13.94 -7.67 17.82
CA VAL A 57 -15.14 -7.83 16.98
C VAL A 57 -15.14 -9.20 16.32
N ALA A 58 -16.28 -9.62 15.78
CA ALA A 58 -16.33 -10.78 14.90
C ALA A 58 -15.67 -10.44 13.55
N THR A 59 -14.95 -11.40 12.97
CA THR A 59 -14.28 -11.21 11.67
C THR A 59 -15.27 -10.84 10.57
N ALA A 60 -16.50 -11.35 10.66
CA ALA A 60 -17.59 -11.06 9.72
C ALA A 60 -18.12 -9.62 9.80
N GLU A 61 -17.79 -8.86 10.84
CA GLU A 61 -18.14 -7.44 10.95
C GLU A 61 -17.21 -6.54 10.11
N LEU A 62 -16.10 -7.06 9.60
CA LEU A 62 -15.19 -6.31 8.74
C LEU A 62 -15.76 -6.23 7.32
N THR A 63 -15.90 -5.00 6.82
CA THR A 63 -16.34 -4.76 5.44
C THR A 63 -15.23 -5.02 4.43
N GLU A 64 -13.99 -4.77 4.83
CA GLU A 64 -12.80 -5.05 4.03
C GLU A 64 -11.69 -5.60 4.92
N ARG A 65 -10.85 -6.46 4.35
CA ARG A 65 -9.63 -7.01 4.93
C ARG A 65 -8.55 -6.95 3.87
N PHE A 66 -7.38 -6.47 4.25
CA PHE A 66 -6.23 -6.38 3.36
C PHE A 66 -4.92 -6.51 4.14
N SER A 67 -3.82 -6.76 3.44
CA SER A 67 -2.48 -6.65 3.99
C SER A 67 -1.70 -5.55 3.27
N LEU A 68 -0.83 -4.89 4.03
CA LEU A 68 0.20 -4.01 3.50
C LEU A 68 1.55 -4.71 3.59
N SER A 69 2.36 -4.55 2.55
CA SER A 69 3.74 -5.05 2.51
C SER A 69 4.60 -4.05 1.75
N THR A 70 5.71 -3.62 2.36
CA THR A 70 6.64 -2.69 1.75
C THR A 70 7.73 -3.48 1.01
N TYR A 71 7.97 -3.14 -0.24
CA TYR A 71 9.02 -3.71 -1.07
C TYR A 71 9.98 -2.62 -1.53
N CYS A 72 11.18 -3.01 -1.94
CA CYS A 72 12.14 -2.12 -2.56
C CYS A 72 12.92 -2.82 -3.67
N LEU A 73 13.57 -2.02 -4.52
CA LEU A 73 14.60 -2.49 -5.44
C LEU A 73 15.98 -1.98 -5.01
N VAL A 74 16.93 -2.89 -4.93
CA VAL A 74 18.36 -2.62 -4.71
C VAL A 74 19.12 -3.36 -5.79
N ASP A 75 19.95 -2.65 -6.56
CA ASP A 75 20.72 -3.21 -7.69
C ASP A 75 19.87 -4.02 -8.69
N GLY A 76 18.62 -3.59 -8.91
CA GLY A 76 17.66 -4.24 -9.81
C GLY A 76 16.93 -5.45 -9.21
N GLU A 77 17.28 -5.86 -7.98
CA GLU A 77 16.70 -7.01 -7.30
C GLU A 77 15.57 -6.60 -6.37
N ARG A 78 14.50 -7.40 -6.32
CA ARG A 78 13.32 -7.13 -5.49
C ARG A 78 13.42 -7.76 -4.10
N TYR A 79 13.20 -6.94 -3.08
CA TYR A 79 13.19 -7.35 -1.68
C TYR A 79 11.89 -6.95 -1.00
N LEU A 80 11.39 -7.82 -0.12
CA LEU A 80 10.42 -7.46 0.91
C LEU A 80 11.18 -6.79 2.06
N VAL A 81 10.69 -5.65 2.53
CA VAL A 81 11.22 -4.99 3.71
C VAL A 81 10.60 -5.63 4.96
N THR A 82 11.44 -6.16 5.84
CA THR A 82 11.00 -6.91 7.04
C THR A 82 11.18 -6.11 8.32
N GLY A 83 11.81 -4.93 8.24
CA GLY A 83 11.93 -3.97 9.31
C GLY A 83 13.04 -2.98 9.04
N GLU A 84 13.41 -2.22 10.06
CA GLU A 84 14.49 -1.24 10.02
C GLU A 84 15.28 -1.36 11.32
N ASP A 85 16.60 -1.21 11.23
CA ASP A 85 17.53 -1.20 12.36
C ASP A 85 18.67 -0.23 12.07
N ASP A 86 18.94 0.70 13.01
CA ASP A 86 19.99 1.72 12.89
C ASP A 86 20.05 2.44 11.52
N GLY A 87 18.89 2.82 10.98
CA GLY A 87 18.78 3.52 9.68
C GLY A 87 19.05 2.64 8.45
N ARG A 88 19.10 1.32 8.63
CA ARG A 88 19.16 0.32 7.55
C ARG A 88 17.87 -0.48 7.49
N LEU A 89 17.34 -0.65 6.29
CA LEU A 89 16.24 -1.57 6.04
C LEU A 89 16.74 -3.01 6.14
N ARG A 90 16.01 -3.86 6.86
CA ARG A 90 16.17 -5.31 6.85
C ARG A 90 15.36 -5.87 5.69
N LEU A 91 16.01 -6.67 4.85
CA LEU A 91 15.49 -7.10 3.57
C LEU A 91 15.40 -8.63 3.50
N SER A 92 14.33 -9.13 2.92
CA SER A 92 14.19 -10.52 2.47
C SER A 92 14.06 -10.53 0.95
N TRP A 93 15.02 -11.15 0.27
CA TRP A 93 15.03 -11.21 -1.19
C TRP A 93 13.90 -12.12 -1.68
N THR A 94 13.21 -11.67 -2.72
CA THR A 94 12.04 -12.38 -3.26
C THR A 94 12.42 -13.44 -4.31
N GLY A 95 13.69 -13.47 -4.73
CA GLY A 95 14.22 -14.49 -5.62
C GLY A 95 14.39 -15.85 -4.93
N LYS A 96 14.59 -16.89 -5.76
CA LYS A 96 14.69 -18.29 -5.32
C LYS A 96 16.04 -18.94 -5.64
N ASP A 97 16.90 -18.25 -6.40
CA ASP A 97 18.18 -18.80 -6.85
C ASP A 97 19.27 -18.60 -5.79
N VAL A 98 19.73 -19.71 -5.22
CA VAL A 98 20.77 -19.72 -4.17
C VAL A 98 22.12 -19.22 -4.69
N VAL A 99 22.47 -19.48 -5.95
CA VAL A 99 23.73 -19.01 -6.55
C VAL A 99 23.69 -17.50 -6.66
N ARG A 100 22.62 -16.97 -7.24
CA ARG A 100 22.40 -15.52 -7.34
C ARG A 100 22.35 -14.86 -5.95
N ALA A 101 21.70 -15.48 -4.97
CA ALA A 101 21.69 -14.97 -3.60
C ALA A 101 23.10 -14.82 -3.00
N ARG A 102 24.00 -15.78 -3.28
CA ARG A 102 25.40 -15.72 -2.83
C ARG A 102 26.18 -14.64 -3.56
N GLU A 103 25.95 -14.44 -4.86
CA GLU A 103 26.55 -13.34 -5.64
C GLU A 103 26.15 -11.97 -5.10
N LEU A 104 24.89 -11.83 -4.67
CA LEU A 104 24.36 -10.62 -4.04
C LEU A 104 24.86 -10.43 -2.59
N GLY A 105 25.68 -11.34 -2.06
CA GLY A 105 26.18 -11.28 -0.69
C GLY A 105 25.11 -11.48 0.38
N LEU A 106 24.01 -12.14 0.06
CA LEU A 106 22.90 -12.35 0.99
C LEU A 106 23.22 -13.46 1.99
N THR A 107 22.77 -13.27 3.23
CA THR A 107 22.75 -14.33 4.22
C THR A 107 21.72 -15.38 3.83
N VAL A 108 22.17 -16.62 3.64
CA VAL A 108 21.34 -17.75 3.23
C VAL A 108 20.87 -18.53 4.45
N TYR A 109 19.57 -18.61 4.66
CA TYR A 109 18.97 -19.57 5.57
C TYR A 109 18.10 -20.52 4.75
N GLU A 110 18.58 -21.75 4.55
CA GLU A 110 17.98 -22.73 3.61
C GLU A 110 16.47 -22.95 3.82
N ARG A 111 15.96 -22.75 5.05
CA ARG A 111 14.55 -22.96 5.39
C ARG A 111 13.71 -21.68 5.42
N THR A 112 14.33 -20.51 5.51
CA THR A 112 13.62 -19.24 5.78
C THR A 112 13.88 -18.15 4.74
N GLY A 113 14.82 -18.34 3.82
CA GLY A 113 15.05 -17.47 2.67
C GLY A 113 16.43 -16.79 2.67
N PHE A 114 16.53 -15.73 1.88
CA PHE A 114 17.76 -14.97 1.66
C PHE A 114 17.60 -13.55 2.18
N PHE A 115 18.56 -13.06 2.97
CA PHE A 115 18.41 -11.81 3.72
C PHE A 115 19.59 -10.88 3.54
N GLY A 116 19.31 -9.58 3.59
CA GLY A 116 20.30 -8.53 3.48
C GLY A 116 19.87 -7.26 4.19
N SER A 117 20.63 -6.19 3.99
CA SER A 117 20.23 -4.86 4.46
C SER A 117 20.69 -3.78 3.48
N ALA A 118 19.92 -2.70 3.40
CA ALA A 118 20.26 -1.55 2.56
C ALA A 118 19.97 -0.24 3.30
N THR A 119 20.74 0.80 2.99
CA THR A 119 20.39 2.18 3.37
C THR A 119 19.39 2.76 2.38
N GLN A 120 18.72 3.85 2.77
CA GLN A 120 17.80 4.57 1.88
C GLN A 120 18.46 5.03 0.58
N ALA A 121 19.76 5.37 0.62
CA ALA A 121 20.51 5.84 -0.54
C ALA A 121 20.81 4.74 -1.57
N GLN A 122 20.71 3.46 -1.18
CA GLN A 122 20.91 2.33 -2.08
C GLN A 122 19.63 1.93 -2.83
N LEU A 123 18.48 2.51 -2.46
CA LEU A 123 17.19 2.15 -3.04
C LEU A 123 17.02 2.84 -4.39
N THR A 124 16.64 2.08 -5.40
CA THR A 124 16.22 2.63 -6.71
C THR A 124 14.71 2.85 -6.77
N THR A 125 13.95 2.11 -5.96
CA THR A 125 12.53 2.39 -5.65
C THR A 125 12.15 1.74 -4.33
N LEU A 126 11.09 2.24 -3.71
CA LEU A 126 10.40 1.63 -2.58
C LEU A 126 8.91 1.90 -2.71
N TRP A 127 8.11 0.84 -2.53
CA TRP A 127 6.66 0.92 -2.66
C TRP A 127 5.95 0.07 -1.62
N GLN A 128 4.76 0.48 -1.24
CA GLN A 128 3.84 -0.30 -0.43
C GLN A 128 2.84 -1.00 -1.35
N GLN A 129 2.69 -2.32 -1.19
CA GLN A 129 1.68 -3.12 -1.87
C GLN A 129 0.50 -3.39 -0.93
N ARG A 130 -0.72 -3.09 -1.38
CA ARG A 130 -1.98 -3.50 -0.76
C ARG A 130 -2.48 -4.76 -1.45
N THR A 131 -2.77 -5.80 -0.66
CA THR A 131 -3.41 -7.03 -1.14
C THR A 131 -4.70 -7.26 -0.39
N GLU A 132 -5.84 -7.21 -1.08
CA GLU A 132 -7.14 -7.56 -0.51
C GLU A 132 -7.18 -9.05 -0.14
N THR A 133 -7.57 -9.33 1.10
CA THR A 133 -7.68 -10.70 1.63
C THR A 133 -9.13 -11.09 1.93
N GLY A 134 -10.05 -10.14 1.80
CA GLY A 134 -11.49 -10.41 1.82
C GLY A 134 -12.30 -9.11 1.86
N ARG A 135 -13.51 -9.16 1.30
CA ARG A 135 -14.43 -8.03 1.26
C ARG A 135 -15.86 -8.56 1.46
N ALA A 136 -16.70 -7.80 2.16
CA ALA A 136 -18.12 -8.10 2.30
C ALA A 136 -18.87 -7.81 0.99
N GLU A 137 -19.95 -8.53 0.70
CA GLU A 137 -20.72 -8.35 -0.55
C GLU A 137 -21.32 -6.96 -0.68
N ALA A 138 -21.85 -6.41 0.43
CA ALA A 138 -22.40 -5.07 0.49
C ALA A 138 -21.50 -4.20 1.37
N VAL A 139 -20.52 -3.52 0.75
CA VAL A 139 -19.76 -2.47 1.41
C VAL A 139 -20.51 -1.14 1.22
N PRO A 140 -20.94 -0.47 2.30
CA PRO A 140 -21.47 0.89 2.19
C PRO A 140 -20.47 1.79 1.47
N GLY A 141 -20.99 2.76 0.70
CA GLY A 141 -20.12 3.75 0.05
C GLY A 141 -19.27 4.52 1.07
N PRO A 142 -18.19 5.18 0.61
CA PRO A 142 -17.32 5.95 1.49
C PRO A 142 -18.11 7.05 2.22
N ASP A 143 -17.91 7.17 3.54
CA ASP A 143 -18.57 8.20 4.38
C ASP A 143 -17.80 9.55 4.35
N ARG A 144 -16.63 9.57 3.70
CA ARG A 144 -15.77 10.75 3.58
C ARG A 144 -15.95 11.43 2.24
N SER A 145 -15.90 12.77 2.23
CA SER A 145 -15.92 13.53 0.98
C SER A 145 -14.59 13.45 0.24
N GLU A 146 -14.63 13.73 -1.06
CA GLU A 146 -13.42 13.80 -1.91
C GLU A 146 -12.36 14.76 -1.34
N ALA A 147 -12.79 15.94 -0.89
CA ALA A 147 -11.91 16.94 -0.29
C ALA A 147 -11.28 16.43 1.02
N ALA A 148 -12.05 15.73 1.86
CA ALA A 148 -11.54 15.15 3.11
C ALA A 148 -10.50 14.05 2.84
N LEU A 149 -10.74 13.19 1.83
CA LEU A 149 -9.80 12.14 1.42
C LEU A 149 -8.50 12.73 0.88
N ARG A 150 -8.59 13.71 -0.01
CA ARG A 150 -7.43 14.44 -0.55
C ARG A 150 -6.60 15.07 0.57
N HIS A 151 -7.26 15.73 1.52
CA HIS A 151 -6.57 16.32 2.67
C HIS A 151 -5.90 15.24 3.55
N ALA A 152 -6.58 14.14 3.85
CA ALA A 152 -6.03 13.05 4.66
C ALA A 152 -4.79 12.43 4.01
N VAL A 153 -4.81 12.21 2.69
CA VAL A 153 -3.64 11.74 1.92
C VAL A 153 -2.48 12.72 2.05
N ALA A 154 -2.71 14.00 1.78
CA ALA A 154 -1.67 15.01 1.81
C ALA A 154 -1.01 15.13 3.19
N THR A 155 -1.83 15.22 4.25
CA THR A 155 -1.37 15.31 5.64
C THR A 155 -0.56 14.07 6.05
N ALA A 156 -1.07 12.87 5.76
CA ALA A 156 -0.41 11.63 6.16
C ALA A 156 0.93 11.41 5.45
N VAL A 157 1.00 11.74 4.15
CA VAL A 157 2.23 11.63 3.36
C VAL A 157 3.24 12.67 3.82
N ALA A 158 2.84 13.94 3.97
CA ALA A 158 3.73 15.01 4.41
C ALA A 158 4.33 14.73 5.80
N ALA A 159 3.52 14.20 6.73
CA ALA A 159 3.97 13.81 8.06
C ALA A 159 4.97 12.64 8.06
N SER A 160 4.99 11.82 7.00
CA SER A 160 5.89 10.67 6.87
C SER A 160 7.20 11.04 6.15
N ALA A 161 7.26 12.17 5.44
CA ALA A 161 8.43 12.60 4.70
C ALA A 161 9.44 13.31 5.62
N ALA A 162 10.66 12.78 5.72
CA ALA A 162 11.71 13.40 6.51
C ALA A 162 12.18 14.73 5.87
N PRO A 163 12.08 15.88 6.59
CA PRO A 163 12.56 17.17 6.09
C PRO A 163 14.11 17.22 6.04
N PRO A 164 14.69 18.11 5.23
CA PRO A 164 14.03 19.05 4.32
C PRO A 164 13.57 18.36 3.01
N TRP A 165 12.45 18.85 2.47
CA TRP A 165 11.96 18.51 1.14
C TRP A 165 11.21 19.70 0.53
N ARG A 166 11.31 19.88 -0.79
CA ARG A 166 10.59 20.93 -1.56
C ARG A 166 9.32 20.41 -2.23
N ALA A 167 9.22 19.11 -2.41
CA ALA A 167 8.02 18.45 -2.89
C ALA A 167 8.03 16.98 -2.46
N VAL A 168 6.83 16.39 -2.39
CA VAL A 168 6.66 14.94 -2.36
C VAL A 168 5.85 14.53 -3.58
N ASP A 169 6.38 13.59 -4.36
CA ASP A 169 5.63 12.92 -5.42
C ASP A 169 5.08 11.60 -4.89
N VAL A 170 3.84 11.32 -5.25
CA VAL A 170 3.15 10.09 -4.89
C VAL A 170 2.56 9.49 -6.16
N GLU A 171 2.80 8.20 -6.34
CA GLU A 171 2.24 7.42 -7.44
C GLU A 171 1.42 6.28 -6.82
N PHE A 172 0.16 6.18 -7.22
CA PHE A 172 -0.74 5.15 -6.74
C PHE A 172 -1.37 4.42 -7.91
N ARG A 173 -1.50 3.09 -7.77
CA ARG A 173 -2.02 2.18 -8.79
C ARG A 173 -2.97 1.23 -8.09
N GLN A 174 -4.13 0.94 -8.67
CA GLN A 174 -5.00 -0.10 -8.14
C GLN A 174 -5.83 -0.76 -9.24
N VAL A 175 -5.90 -2.10 -9.17
CA VAL A 175 -6.84 -2.91 -9.92
C VAL A 175 -7.44 -3.98 -9.00
N GLY A 176 -8.75 -3.90 -8.78
CA GLY A 176 -9.47 -4.80 -7.88
C GLY A 176 -8.85 -4.83 -6.48
N GLY A 177 -8.39 -6.01 -6.06
CA GLY A 177 -7.75 -6.22 -4.77
C GLY A 177 -6.26 -5.90 -4.69
N HIS A 178 -5.60 -5.51 -5.79
CA HIS A 178 -4.16 -5.27 -5.87
C HIS A 178 -3.88 -3.78 -6.01
N GLY A 179 -3.14 -3.19 -5.07
CA GLY A 179 -2.75 -1.79 -5.10
C GLY A 179 -1.25 -1.59 -4.83
N GLU A 180 -0.67 -0.55 -5.42
CA GLU A 180 0.72 -0.13 -5.19
C GLU A 180 0.77 1.37 -4.90
N LEU A 181 1.58 1.76 -3.92
CA LEU A 181 1.81 3.15 -3.53
C LEU A 181 3.31 3.41 -3.44
N THR A 182 3.80 4.35 -4.24
CA THR A 182 5.18 4.85 -4.18
C THR A 182 5.16 6.28 -3.66
N CYS A 183 6.05 6.61 -2.74
CA CYS A 183 6.24 7.98 -2.27
C CYS A 183 7.72 8.33 -2.34
N ARG A 184 8.03 9.50 -2.90
CA ARG A 184 9.38 10.05 -2.93
C ARG A 184 9.37 11.53 -2.57
N SER A 185 10.24 11.93 -1.66
CA SER A 185 10.53 13.34 -1.43
C SER A 185 11.66 13.81 -2.34
N VAL A 186 11.62 15.08 -2.71
CA VAL A 186 12.66 15.77 -3.46
C VAL A 186 13.11 16.94 -2.62
N ASP A 187 14.41 17.10 -2.37
CA ASP A 187 14.95 18.26 -1.66
C ASP A 187 15.38 19.41 -2.59
N GLU A 188 15.95 20.47 -2.02
CA GLU A 188 16.38 21.67 -2.75
C GLU A 188 17.43 21.35 -3.82
N ASP A 189 18.34 20.42 -3.54
CA ASP A 189 19.38 19.97 -4.46
C ASP A 189 18.85 19.00 -5.53
N GLY A 190 17.58 18.59 -5.42
CA GLY A 190 16.96 17.61 -6.31
C GLY A 190 17.24 16.17 -5.91
N THR A 191 17.81 15.92 -4.73
CA THR A 191 18.02 14.56 -4.21
C THR A 191 16.67 13.91 -3.95
N ILE A 192 16.51 12.70 -4.48
CA ILE A 192 15.31 11.88 -4.31
C ILE A 192 15.49 10.96 -3.10
N ARG A 193 14.51 10.92 -2.21
CA ARG A 193 14.43 9.94 -1.11
C ARG A 193 13.07 9.25 -1.14
N PHE A 194 13.06 7.94 -1.41
CA PHE A 194 11.84 7.14 -1.26
C PHE A 194 11.46 7.00 0.21
N PHE A 195 10.20 6.71 0.52
CA PHE A 195 9.76 6.34 1.87
C PHE A 195 8.40 5.64 1.85
N SER A 196 8.07 4.92 2.94
CA SER A 196 6.76 4.30 3.15
C SER A 196 5.93 5.18 4.10
N PRO A 197 4.73 5.64 3.72
CA PRO A 197 3.86 6.39 4.62
C PRO A 197 3.44 5.56 5.83
N GLN A 198 3.44 6.14 7.03
CA GLN A 198 3.13 5.41 8.27
C GLN A 198 1.63 5.09 8.42
N ALA A 199 0.78 5.92 7.84
CA ALA A 199 -0.66 5.67 7.75
C ALA A 199 -0.98 4.85 6.48
N PRO A 200 -2.10 4.11 6.44
CA PRO A 200 -2.54 3.35 5.27
C PRO A 200 -3.11 4.29 4.19
N VAL A 201 -2.26 5.16 3.64
CA VAL A 201 -2.60 6.18 2.63
C VAL A 201 -3.28 5.54 1.41
N GLY A 202 -2.84 4.34 1.01
CA GLY A 202 -3.46 3.58 -0.08
C GLY A 202 -4.96 3.37 0.11
N GLN A 203 -5.46 3.19 1.34
CA GLN A 203 -6.89 3.02 1.61
C GLN A 203 -7.69 4.31 1.36
N ALA A 204 -7.15 5.48 1.71
CA ALA A 204 -7.81 6.75 1.40
C ALA A 204 -7.85 7.00 -0.12
N LEU A 205 -6.83 6.57 -0.85
CA LEU A 205 -6.81 6.62 -2.32
C LEU A 205 -7.77 5.59 -2.94
N THR A 206 -7.93 4.40 -2.34
CA THR A 206 -8.98 3.44 -2.70
C THR A 206 -10.36 4.07 -2.52
N GLU A 207 -10.65 4.72 -1.40
CA GLU A 207 -11.96 5.38 -1.19
C GLU A 207 -12.18 6.52 -2.20
N LEU A 208 -11.16 7.33 -2.47
CA LEU A 208 -11.22 8.40 -3.45
C LEU A 208 -11.56 7.85 -4.84
N ARG A 209 -10.92 6.74 -5.21
CA ARG A 209 -11.16 6.00 -6.45
C ARG A 209 -12.61 5.56 -6.60
N GLU A 210 -13.18 4.98 -5.54
CA GLU A 210 -14.57 4.53 -5.53
C GLU A 210 -15.56 5.71 -5.66
N LEU A 211 -15.31 6.86 -5.00
CA LEU A 211 -16.16 8.05 -5.13
C LEU A 211 -16.12 8.67 -6.53
N SER A 212 -14.95 8.63 -7.17
CA SER A 212 -14.73 9.21 -8.51
C SER A 212 -15.08 8.26 -9.66
N ALA A 213 -15.58 7.06 -9.37
CA ALA A 213 -15.93 6.09 -10.40
C ALA A 213 -17.09 6.61 -11.25
N GLU A 214 -16.89 6.63 -12.57
CA GLU A 214 -17.87 7.15 -13.53
C GLU A 214 -18.65 6.00 -14.18
N THR A 215 -19.97 6.15 -14.25
CA THR A 215 -20.82 5.16 -14.94
C THR A 215 -20.42 5.08 -16.42
N GLY A 216 -20.09 3.87 -16.89
CA GLY A 216 -19.70 3.62 -18.27
C GLY A 216 -18.23 3.88 -18.60
N ARG A 217 -17.43 4.37 -17.64
CA ARG A 217 -15.97 4.52 -17.76
C ARG A 217 -15.21 3.68 -16.73
N GLY A 218 -15.85 3.34 -15.61
CA GLY A 218 -15.23 2.62 -14.50
C GLY A 218 -14.45 3.58 -13.58
N ALA A 219 -13.62 3.00 -12.72
CA ALA A 219 -12.73 3.74 -11.85
C ALA A 219 -11.32 3.81 -12.45
N TRP A 220 -10.65 4.96 -12.30
CA TRP A 220 -9.26 5.13 -12.75
C TRP A 220 -8.33 4.08 -12.12
N LEU A 221 -7.27 3.70 -12.82
CA LEU A 221 -6.37 2.61 -12.45
C LEU A 221 -5.03 3.10 -11.89
N ALA A 222 -4.63 4.32 -12.22
CA ALA A 222 -3.53 4.99 -11.53
C ALA A 222 -3.76 6.49 -11.34
N ALA A 223 -3.08 7.03 -10.34
CA ALA A 223 -3.10 8.44 -10.02
C ALA A 223 -1.72 8.93 -9.57
N GLY A 224 -1.32 10.09 -10.06
CA GLY A 224 -0.15 10.84 -9.62
C GLY A 224 -0.55 12.09 -8.83
N LEU A 225 0.06 12.31 -7.67
CA LEU A 225 -0.12 13.51 -6.87
C LEU A 225 1.23 14.13 -6.51
N ARG A 226 1.24 15.46 -6.39
CA ARG A 226 2.37 16.22 -5.85
C ARG A 226 1.93 17.04 -4.66
N ILE A 227 2.67 16.94 -3.55
CA ILE A 227 2.45 17.71 -2.31
C ILE A 227 3.53 18.78 -2.20
N ARG A 228 3.11 20.00 -1.86
CA ARG A 228 3.98 21.17 -1.63
C ARG A 228 4.43 21.25 -0.17
N PRO A 229 5.48 22.04 0.16
CA PRO A 229 5.99 22.18 1.53
C PRO A 229 4.95 22.68 2.55
N ASP A 230 3.95 23.42 2.09
CA ASP A 230 2.81 23.87 2.91
C ASP A 230 1.76 22.78 3.17
N GLY A 231 2.01 21.55 2.70
CA GLY A 231 1.09 20.40 2.81
C GLY A 231 -0.04 20.40 1.78
N SER A 232 -0.10 21.38 0.87
CA SER A 232 -1.15 21.45 -0.15
C SER A 232 -0.88 20.48 -1.32
N LEU A 233 -1.95 19.96 -1.92
CA LEU A 233 -1.86 19.20 -3.17
C LEU A 233 -1.78 20.16 -4.37
N ALA A 234 -0.80 19.92 -5.24
CA ALA A 234 -0.60 20.67 -6.48
C ALA A 234 -1.49 20.20 -7.64
N GLY A 235 -2.11 19.03 -7.52
CA GLY A 235 -2.99 18.43 -8.52
C GLY A 235 -3.11 16.90 -8.34
N LEU A 236 -4.05 16.32 -9.07
CA LEU A 236 -4.22 14.88 -9.22
C LEU A 236 -4.36 14.57 -10.72
N ALA A 237 -3.42 13.80 -11.25
CA ALA A 237 -3.47 13.34 -12.65
C ALA A 237 -3.79 11.85 -12.66
N PHE A 238 -4.66 11.43 -13.57
CA PHE A 238 -5.00 10.02 -13.76
C PHE A 238 -4.34 9.48 -15.02
N ASP A 239 -3.80 8.27 -14.93
CA ASP A 239 -3.17 7.58 -16.05
C ASP A 239 -3.47 6.08 -15.96
N ASP A 240 -4.23 5.55 -16.90
CA ASP A 240 -4.62 4.14 -16.88
C ASP A 240 -3.55 3.24 -17.55
N GLU A 241 -2.59 3.82 -18.29
CA GLU A 241 -1.45 3.12 -18.89
C GLU A 241 -0.26 3.09 -17.92
N THR A 242 -0.42 2.32 -16.85
CA THR A 242 0.58 2.20 -15.78
C THR A 242 1.50 0.98 -15.94
N THR A 243 2.70 1.07 -15.36
CA THR A 243 3.60 -0.08 -15.17
C THR A 243 3.53 -0.55 -13.71
N TRP A 244 3.33 -1.84 -13.51
CA TRP A 244 3.26 -2.47 -12.19
C TRP A 244 4.64 -2.93 -11.72
N HIS A 245 4.97 -2.74 -10.44
CA HIS A 245 6.17 -3.37 -9.84
C HIS A 245 5.97 -4.88 -9.64
N SER A 246 4.72 -5.29 -9.40
CA SER A 246 4.29 -6.68 -9.35
C SER A 246 3.03 -6.85 -10.19
N PRO A 247 3.03 -7.73 -11.21
CA PRO A 247 1.84 -7.97 -12.02
C PRO A 247 0.62 -8.34 -11.13
N PRO A 248 -0.54 -7.71 -11.35
CA PRO A 248 -1.78 -8.07 -10.65
C PRO A 248 -2.22 -9.50 -10.98
N SER A 249 -2.91 -10.14 -10.04
CA SER A 249 -3.47 -11.48 -10.24
C SER A 249 -4.68 -11.48 -11.17
N ALA A 250 -5.02 -12.62 -11.75
CA ALA A 250 -6.24 -12.77 -12.55
C ALA A 250 -7.51 -12.43 -11.76
N ALA A 251 -7.59 -12.92 -10.53
CA ALA A 251 -8.69 -12.61 -9.62
C ALA A 251 -8.84 -11.11 -9.35
N SER A 252 -7.73 -10.36 -9.31
CA SER A 252 -7.75 -8.90 -9.15
C SER A 252 -8.35 -8.20 -10.37
N LEU A 253 -8.05 -8.69 -11.58
CA LEU A 253 -8.61 -8.13 -12.82
C LEU A 253 -10.12 -8.44 -12.92
N ASP A 254 -10.52 -9.68 -12.63
CA ASP A 254 -11.93 -10.07 -12.70
C ASP A 254 -12.78 -9.31 -11.66
N ALA A 255 -12.25 -9.16 -10.44
CA ALA A 255 -12.89 -8.38 -9.38
C ALA A 255 -13.02 -6.89 -9.74
N GLU A 256 -12.06 -6.34 -10.50
CA GLU A 256 -12.14 -4.97 -10.99
C GLU A 256 -13.29 -4.82 -11.98
N LEU A 257 -13.37 -5.66 -13.01
CA LEU A 257 -14.44 -5.56 -14.02
C LEU A 257 -15.84 -5.78 -13.43
N ALA A 258 -15.95 -6.66 -12.43
CA ALA A 258 -17.20 -6.89 -11.72
C ALA A 258 -17.67 -5.65 -10.94
N ARG A 259 -16.74 -4.88 -10.38
CA ARG A 259 -17.02 -3.72 -9.52
C ARG A 259 -17.15 -2.43 -10.30
N HIS A 260 -16.25 -2.24 -11.26
CA HIS A 260 -16.10 -1.05 -12.09
C HIS A 260 -16.04 -1.50 -13.55
N PRO A 261 -17.19 -1.71 -14.20
CA PRO A 261 -17.20 -2.14 -15.59
C PRO A 261 -16.48 -1.13 -16.49
N HIS A 262 -15.43 -1.60 -17.15
CA HIS A 262 -14.69 -0.84 -18.17
C HIS A 262 -15.22 -1.22 -19.56
N PRO A 263 -15.59 -0.26 -20.43
CA PRO A 263 -15.93 -0.59 -21.81
C PRO A 263 -14.70 -1.17 -22.52
N ALA A 264 -14.90 -2.08 -23.47
CA ALA A 264 -13.80 -2.83 -24.11
C ALA A 264 -12.68 -1.93 -24.66
N GLY A 265 -13.03 -0.74 -25.17
CA GLY A 265 -12.07 0.25 -25.67
C GLY A 265 -11.26 0.98 -24.59
N ALA A 266 -11.73 1.00 -23.34
CA ALA A 266 -11.06 1.64 -22.21
C ALA A 266 -10.19 0.69 -21.38
N VAL A 267 -10.20 -0.62 -21.68
CA VAL A 267 -9.30 -1.58 -21.04
C VAL A 267 -7.85 -1.33 -21.53
N PRO A 268 -6.89 -1.01 -20.64
CA PRO A 268 -5.52 -0.69 -21.04
C PRO A 268 -4.76 -1.83 -21.70
N LEU A 269 -3.68 -1.50 -22.43
CA LEU A 269 -2.87 -2.49 -23.13
C LEU A 269 -2.19 -3.49 -22.20
N TRP A 270 -1.67 -3.04 -21.06
CA TRP A 270 -1.04 -3.93 -20.07
C TRP A 270 -2.02 -4.99 -19.55
N TRP A 271 -3.30 -4.63 -19.42
CA TRP A 271 -4.33 -5.54 -18.95
C TRP A 271 -4.60 -6.62 -19.99
N ARG A 272 -4.76 -6.22 -21.26
CA ARG A 272 -4.92 -7.16 -22.38
C ARG A 272 -3.72 -8.10 -22.49
N ALA A 273 -2.50 -7.59 -22.39
CA ALA A 273 -1.29 -8.41 -22.41
C ALA A 273 -1.25 -9.44 -21.27
N LEU A 274 -1.65 -9.06 -20.05
CA LEU A 274 -1.78 -10.01 -18.92
C LEU A 274 -2.91 -11.01 -19.09
N ALA A 275 -3.98 -10.68 -19.83
CA ALA A 275 -5.07 -11.59 -20.14
C ALA A 275 -4.68 -12.57 -21.27
N ASP A 276 -4.05 -12.08 -22.33
CA ASP A 276 -3.58 -12.87 -23.47
C ASP A 276 -2.45 -13.83 -23.06
N GLY A 277 -1.58 -13.41 -22.13
CA GLY A 277 -0.59 -14.29 -21.51
C GLY A 277 -1.21 -15.47 -20.73
N ARG A 278 -2.51 -15.42 -20.39
CA ARG A 278 -3.25 -16.56 -19.83
C ARG A 278 -3.78 -17.51 -20.89
N ALA A 279 -3.91 -17.05 -22.13
CA ALA A 279 -4.41 -17.82 -23.26
C ALA A 279 -3.30 -18.55 -24.04
N GLY A 280 -2.01 -18.33 -23.71
CA GLY A 280 -0.84 -19.06 -24.23
C GLY A 280 -0.58 -20.40 -23.51
N PRO A 281 0.08 -21.37 -24.16
CA PRO A 281 -0.33 -22.78 -24.11
C PRO A 281 0.02 -23.48 -22.80
N ASN A 282 -0.96 -24.22 -22.27
CA ASN A 282 -0.67 -25.43 -21.51
C ASN A 282 0.23 -26.33 -22.39
N HIS A 283 1.48 -26.50 -21.99
CA HIS A 283 2.35 -27.58 -22.40
C HIS A 283 2.71 -28.41 -21.17
#